data_AF-A0A961RPH9-F1
#
_entry.id   AF-A0A961RPH9-F1
#
_cell.length_a   1.000
_cell.length_b   1.000
_cell.length_c   1.000
_cell.angle_alpha   90.00
_cell.angle_beta   90.00
_cell.angle_gamma   90.00
#
_symmetry.space_group_name_H-M   'P 1'
#
loop_
_entity.id
_entity.type
_entity.pdbx_description
1 polymer ?
#
loop_
_entity_poly.entity_id
_entity_poly.type
_entity_poly.pdbx_seq_one_letter_code
_entity_poly.pdbx_strand_id
1 'polypeptide(L)'
;MRKAKNILFIMFDQLRWDYLSCYGHPHLHTPNIDRLAARGMRFNRAFIQSPLCGPSRMSTYTGRYVNSHGAAWNNAPLKVGERTMGDYLRDAGMDCWLVGKTHMAADAEGMRRLGLAPDSVIGARVAECGFDVFERDDGMRPQGP
;
A
#
# COMPACT_ATOMS: atom_id res chain seq x y z
N MET A 1 29.37 2.80 9.81
CA MET A 1 28.34 2.49 8.78
C MET A 1 27.51 3.73 8.52
N ARG A 2 27.13 4.01 7.26
CA ARG A 2 26.30 5.19 6.94
C ARG A 2 24.87 4.95 7.46
N LYS A 3 24.28 5.94 8.14
CA LYS A 3 22.89 5.88 8.62
C LYS A 3 21.95 5.51 7.46
N ALA A 4 21.07 4.53 7.67
CA ALA A 4 20.07 4.14 6.69
C ALA A 4 19.21 5.36 6.31
N LYS A 5 18.86 5.46 5.02
CA LYS A 5 17.96 6.51 4.52
C LYS A 5 16.52 6.04 4.74
N ASN A 6 15.64 6.99 5.01
CA ASN A 6 14.20 6.72 5.14
C ASN A 6 13.53 6.72 3.77
N ILE A 7 12.43 5.98 3.65
CA ILE A 7 11.57 5.95 2.47
C ILE A 7 10.20 6.51 2.87
N LEU A 8 9.68 7.46 2.09
CA LEU A 8 8.30 7.94 2.22
C LEU A 8 7.52 7.51 0.97
N PHE A 9 6.67 6.49 1.13
CA PHE A 9 5.86 5.97 0.04
C PHE A 9 4.47 6.62 0.04
N ILE A 10 4.24 7.55 -0.89
CA ILE A 10 2.99 8.32 -1.00
C ILE A 10 2.12 7.70 -2.08
N MET A 11 0.85 7.45 -1.77
CA MET A 11 -0.14 6.93 -2.71
C MET A 11 -1.46 7.69 -2.57
N PHE A 12 -2.03 8.08 -3.71
CA PHE A 12 -3.37 8.67 -3.79
C PHE A 12 -4.33 7.65 -4.38
N ASP A 13 -5.53 7.53 -3.79
CA ASP A 13 -6.57 6.66 -4.34
C ASP A 13 -7.27 7.35 -5.52
N GLN A 14 -7.54 6.58 -6.58
CA GLN A 14 -8.28 7.02 -7.77
C GLN A 14 -7.71 8.24 -8.54
N LEU A 15 -6.46 8.62 -8.29
CA LEU A 15 -5.79 9.69 -9.04
C LEU A 15 -5.53 9.25 -10.50
N ARG A 16 -6.08 10.00 -11.45
CA ARG A 16 -5.73 9.84 -12.87
C ARG A 16 -4.33 10.38 -13.15
N TRP A 17 -3.60 9.70 -14.02
CA TRP A 17 -2.24 10.10 -14.39
C TRP A 17 -2.17 11.46 -15.09
N ASP A 18 -3.23 11.84 -15.81
CA ASP A 18 -3.33 13.09 -16.57
C ASP A 18 -3.90 14.27 -15.75
N TYR A 19 -4.13 14.09 -14.44
CA TYR A 19 -4.62 15.14 -13.52
C TYR A 19 -3.50 15.81 -12.72
N LEU A 20 -2.31 15.91 -13.32
CA LEU A 20 -1.14 16.58 -12.75
C LEU A 20 -0.53 17.50 -13.81
N SER A 21 -0.15 18.74 -13.45
CA SER A 21 0.43 19.68 -14.40
C SER A 21 1.75 19.18 -14.99
N CYS A 22 2.59 18.47 -14.22
CA CYS A 22 3.80 17.83 -14.76
C CYS A 22 3.53 16.67 -15.76
N TYR A 23 2.28 16.20 -15.89
CA TYR A 23 1.85 15.27 -16.93
C TYR A 23 1.08 15.96 -18.07
N GLY A 24 0.92 17.29 -18.03
CA GLY A 24 0.35 18.09 -19.11
C GLY A 24 -1.11 18.51 -18.92
N HIS A 25 -1.68 18.41 -17.72
CA HIS A 25 -3.04 18.90 -17.49
C HIS A 25 -3.12 20.41 -17.77
N PRO A 26 -4.07 20.90 -18.61
CA PRO A 26 -4.06 22.29 -19.09
C PRO A 26 -4.53 23.34 -18.06
N HIS A 27 -5.32 22.94 -17.05
CA HIS A 27 -5.95 23.89 -16.11
C HIS A 27 -5.67 23.66 -14.62
N LEU A 28 -5.27 22.46 -14.21
CA LEU A 28 -4.99 22.10 -12.82
C LEU A 28 -3.50 22.27 -12.55
N HIS A 29 -3.19 23.18 -11.61
CA HIS A 29 -1.82 23.44 -11.20
C HIS A 29 -1.45 22.65 -9.94
N THR A 30 -0.44 21.79 -10.04
CA THR A 30 0.04 20.94 -8.93
C THR A 30 1.51 21.21 -8.57
N PRO A 31 1.88 22.44 -8.17
CA PRO A 31 3.27 22.88 -8.09
C PRO A 31 4.14 22.06 -7.12
N ASN A 32 3.55 21.52 -6.05
CA ASN A 32 4.28 20.68 -5.09
C ASN A 32 4.69 19.32 -5.67
N ILE A 33 3.81 18.69 -6.45
CA ILE A 33 4.09 17.42 -7.13
C ILE A 33 5.05 17.65 -8.30
N ASP A 34 4.86 18.74 -9.03
CA ASP A 34 5.74 19.14 -10.13
C ASP A 34 7.18 19.38 -9.65
N ARG A 35 7.35 20.03 -8.49
CA ARG A 35 8.66 20.22 -7.86
C ARG A 35 9.31 18.91 -7.43
N LEU A 36 8.55 17.92 -7.00
CA LEU A 36 9.07 16.58 -6.72
C LEU A 36 9.55 15.92 -8.01
N ALA A 37 8.75 15.97 -9.08
CA ALA A 37 9.12 15.43 -10.39
C ALA A 37 10.38 16.10 -10.97
N ALA A 38 10.53 17.42 -10.84
CA ALA A 38 11.69 18.17 -11.32
C ALA A 38 13.01 17.84 -10.60
N ARG A 39 12.93 17.31 -9.37
CA ARG A 39 14.10 16.92 -8.55
C ARG A 39 14.39 15.42 -8.57
N GLY A 40 13.63 14.66 -9.35
CA GLY A 40 13.68 13.20 -9.37
C GLY A 40 13.43 12.64 -10.76
N MET A 41 12.73 11.50 -10.81
CA MET A 41 12.38 10.82 -12.04
C MET A 41 10.87 10.67 -12.16
N ARG A 42 10.33 10.92 -13.36
CA ARG A 42 8.92 10.77 -13.69
C ARG A 42 8.75 9.67 -14.73
N PHE A 43 7.88 8.70 -14.47
CA PHE A 43 7.61 7.58 -15.36
C PHE A 43 6.38 7.88 -16.22
N ASN A 44 6.52 7.86 -17.55
CA ASN A 44 5.42 8.14 -18.48
C ASN A 44 4.67 6.87 -18.96
N ARG A 45 5.04 5.69 -18.45
CA ARG A 45 4.45 4.39 -18.78
C ARG A 45 4.46 3.46 -17.56
N ALA A 46 3.76 3.85 -16.50
CA ALA A 46 3.56 3.03 -15.31
C ALA A 46 2.13 2.46 -15.28
N PHE A 47 1.98 1.16 -15.05
CA PHE A 47 0.69 0.47 -15.01
C PHE A 47 0.53 -0.32 -13.72
N ILE A 48 -0.69 -0.31 -13.18
CA ILE A 48 -1.10 -1.16 -12.07
C ILE A 48 -1.46 -2.57 -12.56
N GLN A 49 -1.50 -3.54 -11.65
CA GLN A 49 -1.74 -4.96 -11.97
C GLN A 49 -3.23 -5.35 -11.88
N SER A 50 -4.09 -4.46 -11.36
CA SER A 50 -5.54 -4.59 -11.40
C SER A 50 -6.22 -3.21 -11.32
N PRO A 51 -7.32 -2.97 -12.04
CA PRO A 51 -8.01 -1.67 -12.04
C PRO A 51 -8.90 -1.45 -10.80
N LEU A 52 -8.79 -2.28 -9.76
CA LEU A 52 -9.56 -2.16 -8.51
C LEU A 52 -8.65 -1.93 -7.30
N CYS A 53 -9.19 -1.20 -6.31
CA CYS A 53 -8.45 -0.77 -5.12
C CYS A 53 -7.70 -1.90 -4.41
N GLY A 54 -8.43 -2.92 -3.94
CA GLY A 54 -7.88 -4.05 -3.19
C GLY A 54 -6.78 -4.79 -3.95
N PRO A 55 -7.07 -5.41 -5.10
CA PRO A 55 -6.07 -6.20 -5.84
C PRO A 55 -4.88 -5.35 -6.34
N SER A 56 -5.08 -4.09 -6.73
CA SER A 56 -3.99 -3.18 -7.12
C SER A 56 -3.02 -2.96 -5.95
N ARG A 57 -3.57 -2.69 -4.76
CA ARG A 57 -2.81 -2.50 -3.53
C ARG A 57 -2.10 -3.77 -3.10
N MET A 58 -2.78 -4.92 -3.13
CA MET A 58 -2.16 -6.20 -2.78
C MET A 58 -1.01 -6.56 -3.74
N SER A 59 -1.15 -6.31 -5.04
CA SER A 59 -0.04 -6.48 -5.98
C SER A 59 1.13 -5.55 -5.66
N THR A 60 0.85 -4.29 -5.28
CA THR A 60 1.87 -3.32 -4.89
C THR A 60 2.61 -3.73 -3.62
N TYR A 61 1.89 -4.17 -2.58
CA TYR A 61 2.47 -4.52 -1.29
C TYR A 61 3.18 -5.87 -1.32
N THR A 62 2.81 -6.80 -2.18
CA THR A 62 3.50 -8.10 -2.32
C THR A 62 4.60 -8.09 -3.39
N GLY A 63 4.58 -7.12 -4.31
CA GLY A 63 5.43 -7.11 -5.50
C GLY A 63 5.09 -8.24 -6.49
N ARG A 64 3.87 -8.79 -6.42
CA ARG A 64 3.45 -9.99 -7.16
C ARG A 64 2.16 -9.71 -7.91
N TYR A 65 1.94 -10.44 -9.01
CA TYR A 65 0.71 -10.35 -9.78
C TYR A 65 -0.49 -10.93 -9.02
N VAL A 66 -1.71 -10.50 -9.38
CA VAL A 66 -2.97 -11.00 -8.80
C VAL A 66 -3.10 -12.51 -8.88
N ASN A 67 -2.69 -13.11 -10.00
CA ASN A 67 -2.70 -14.56 -10.19
C ASN A 67 -1.78 -15.32 -9.21
N SER A 68 -0.84 -14.63 -8.57
CA SER A 68 0.16 -15.21 -7.66
C SER A 68 -0.29 -15.10 -6.21
N HIS A 69 -0.76 -13.91 -5.80
CA HIS A 69 -1.18 -13.66 -4.41
C HIS A 69 -2.66 -14.01 -4.14
N GLY A 70 -3.51 -14.08 -5.16
CA GLY A 70 -4.89 -14.59 -5.07
C GLY A 70 -5.94 -13.60 -4.53
N ALA A 71 -5.56 -12.53 -3.85
CA ALA A 71 -6.46 -11.44 -3.46
C ALA A 71 -6.97 -10.65 -4.70
N ALA A 72 -7.99 -11.19 -5.37
CA ALA A 72 -8.40 -10.78 -6.71
C ALA A 72 -9.51 -9.71 -6.77
N TRP A 73 -10.10 -9.35 -5.63
CA TRP A 73 -11.19 -8.37 -5.55
C TRP A 73 -11.10 -7.53 -4.28
N ASN A 74 -11.91 -6.47 -4.18
CA ASN A 74 -12.04 -5.72 -2.93
C ASN A 74 -12.53 -6.66 -1.81
N ASN A 75 -11.93 -6.52 -0.63
CA ASN A 75 -12.19 -7.37 0.55
C ASN A 75 -11.88 -8.87 0.37
N ALA A 76 -11.25 -9.29 -0.74
CA ALA A 76 -10.69 -10.63 -0.85
C ALA A 76 -9.42 -10.70 0.04
N PRO A 77 -9.38 -11.58 1.05
CA PRO A 77 -8.24 -11.61 1.97
C PRO A 77 -6.92 -11.95 1.28
N LEU A 78 -5.84 -11.30 1.70
CA LEU A 78 -4.50 -11.76 1.37
C LEU A 78 -4.16 -12.95 2.29
N LYS A 79 -3.86 -14.10 1.69
CA LYS A 79 -3.55 -15.33 2.44
C LYS A 79 -2.33 -15.13 3.36
N VAL A 80 -2.40 -15.68 4.57
CA VAL A 80 -1.39 -15.52 5.64
C VAL A 80 0.07 -15.75 5.20
N GLY A 81 0.31 -16.66 4.24
CA GLY A 81 1.65 -17.01 3.79
C GLY A 81 2.26 -16.07 2.73
N GLU A 82 1.54 -15.07 2.21
CA GLU A 82 2.12 -14.12 1.26
C GLU A 82 2.99 -13.11 1.98
N ARG A 83 4.26 -13.03 1.54
CA ARG A 83 5.18 -12.01 2.01
C ARG A 83 4.84 -10.65 1.42
N THR A 84 5.05 -9.62 2.23
CA THR A 84 4.74 -8.23 1.91
C THR A 84 5.98 -7.36 1.97
N MET A 85 5.86 -6.12 1.49
CA MET A 85 6.88 -5.08 1.52
C MET A 85 7.44 -4.90 2.93
N GLY A 86 6.57 -4.95 3.96
CA GLY A 86 7.00 -4.83 5.34
C GLY A 86 7.96 -5.94 5.77
N ASP A 87 7.73 -7.18 5.31
CA ASP A 87 8.59 -8.32 5.65
C ASP A 87 9.96 -8.17 5.01
N TYR A 88 10.00 -7.78 3.72
CA TYR A 88 11.27 -7.57 3.02
C TYR A 88 12.07 -6.39 3.59
N LEU A 89 11.40 -5.30 3.99
CA LEU A 89 12.06 -4.14 4.61
C LEU A 89 12.61 -4.48 6.00
N ARG A 90 11.86 -5.23 6.82
CA ARG A 90 12.31 -5.63 8.16
C ARG A 90 13.49 -6.60 8.11
N ASP A 91 13.51 -7.53 7.17
CA ASP A 91 14.69 -8.40 6.93
C ASP A 91 15.94 -7.57 6.60
N ALA A 92 15.78 -6.41 5.97
CA ALA A 92 16.85 -5.45 5.67
C ALA A 92 17.12 -4.44 6.81
N GLY A 93 16.47 -4.58 7.97
CA GLY A 93 16.65 -3.70 9.13
C GLY A 93 15.94 -2.35 9.02
N MET A 94 14.86 -2.26 8.23
CA MET A 94 14.02 -1.07 8.09
C MET A 94 12.58 -1.36 8.53
N ASP A 95 12.05 -0.53 9.43
CA ASP A 95 10.64 -0.60 9.81
C ASP A 95 9.71 -0.17 8.67
N CYS A 96 8.48 -0.67 8.69
CA CYS A 96 7.49 -0.38 7.67
C CYS A 96 6.16 0.01 8.30
N TRP A 97 5.86 1.30 8.28
CA TRP A 97 4.73 1.90 8.97
C TRP A 97 3.62 2.33 8.00
N LEU A 98 2.36 2.21 8.45
CA LEU A 98 1.18 2.69 7.73
C LEU A 98 0.64 3.98 8.36
N VAL A 99 0.40 4.97 7.49
CA VAL A 99 -0.45 6.14 7.75
C VAL A 99 -1.42 6.25 6.57
N GLY A 100 -2.68 5.90 6.78
CA GLY A 100 -3.75 5.96 5.78
C GLY A 100 -4.33 4.61 5.37
N LYS A 101 -4.45 4.38 4.06
CA LYS A 101 -5.30 3.34 3.46
C LYS A 101 -4.50 2.15 2.92
N THR A 102 -4.99 0.93 3.17
CA THR A 102 -4.49 -0.31 2.53
C THR A 102 -5.57 -1.10 1.81
N HIS A 103 -6.85 -0.93 2.17
CA HIS A 103 -7.93 -1.81 1.71
C HIS A 103 -7.66 -3.30 2.07
N MET A 104 -6.86 -3.56 3.09
CA MET A 104 -6.50 -4.91 3.54
C MET A 104 -7.69 -5.56 4.25
N ALA A 105 -7.95 -6.82 3.87
CA ALA A 105 -8.83 -7.73 4.59
C ALA A 105 -7.99 -8.89 5.15
N ALA A 106 -8.07 -9.11 6.45
CA ALA A 106 -7.33 -10.17 7.12
C ALA A 106 -7.90 -11.55 6.78
N ASP A 107 -7.03 -12.51 6.50
CA ASP A 107 -7.39 -13.94 6.40
C ASP A 107 -7.55 -14.53 7.81
N ALA A 108 -8.63 -14.11 8.50
CA ALA A 108 -8.88 -14.48 9.89
C ALA A 108 -8.97 -16.00 10.08
N GLU A 109 -9.52 -16.72 9.09
CA GLU A 109 -9.60 -18.18 9.13
C GLU A 109 -8.21 -18.81 9.01
N GLY A 110 -7.39 -18.35 8.06
CA GLY A 110 -6.01 -18.79 7.93
C GLY A 110 -5.19 -18.53 9.18
N MET A 111 -5.36 -17.36 9.80
CA MET A 111 -4.69 -16.99 11.06
C MET A 111 -5.08 -17.95 12.19
N ARG A 112 -6.39 -18.17 12.39
CA ARG A 112 -6.91 -19.08 13.41
C ARG A 112 -6.39 -20.51 13.22
N ARG A 113 -6.43 -21.01 11.98
CA ARG A 113 -5.95 -22.35 11.63
C ARG A 113 -4.46 -22.53 11.87
N LEU A 114 -3.66 -21.47 11.72
CA LEU A 114 -2.22 -21.48 11.93
C LEU A 114 -1.79 -21.04 13.34
N GLY A 115 -2.74 -20.74 14.24
CA GLY A 115 -2.46 -20.35 15.62
C GLY A 115 -1.86 -18.94 15.76
N LEU A 116 -2.12 -18.03 14.81
CA LEU A 116 -1.67 -16.65 14.90
C LEU A 116 -2.63 -15.83 15.75
N ALA A 117 -2.20 -15.46 16.95
CA ALA A 117 -2.95 -14.59 17.85
C ALA A 117 -3.03 -13.16 17.25
N PRO A 118 -4.24 -12.58 17.06
CA PRO A 118 -4.39 -11.28 16.42
C PRO A 118 -3.70 -10.11 17.14
N ASP A 119 -3.52 -10.22 18.45
CA ASP A 119 -2.87 -9.24 19.33
C ASP A 119 -1.34 -9.43 19.44
N SER A 120 -0.80 -10.50 18.87
CA SER A 120 0.65 -10.68 18.74
C SER A 120 1.23 -9.75 17.68
N VAL A 121 2.53 -9.41 17.80
CA VAL A 121 3.22 -8.59 16.79
C VAL A 121 3.11 -9.18 15.39
N ILE A 122 3.25 -10.50 15.27
CA ILE A 122 3.15 -11.19 13.96
C ILE A 122 1.71 -11.16 13.46
N GLY A 123 0.74 -11.49 14.33
CA GLY A 123 -0.68 -11.50 13.96
C GLY A 123 -1.20 -10.14 13.54
N ALA A 124 -0.86 -9.08 14.27
CA ALA A 124 -1.21 -7.71 13.93
C ALA A 124 -0.66 -7.29 12.57
N ARG A 125 0.62 -7.59 12.29
CA ARG A 125 1.25 -7.31 10.99
C ARG A 125 0.59 -8.11 9.87
N VAL A 126 0.33 -9.41 10.06
CA VAL A 126 -0.35 -10.24 9.06
C VAL A 126 -1.75 -9.70 8.75
N ALA A 127 -2.50 -9.27 9.76
CA ALA A 127 -3.82 -8.68 9.59
C ALA A 127 -3.81 -7.33 8.85
N GLU A 128 -2.67 -6.61 8.90
CA GLU A 128 -2.49 -5.27 8.36
C GLU A 128 -1.51 -5.23 7.17
N CYS A 129 -1.49 -6.28 6.35
CA CYS A 129 -0.68 -6.38 5.12
C CYS A 129 0.83 -6.13 5.34
N GLY A 130 1.33 -6.56 6.49
CA GLY A 130 2.73 -6.45 6.90
C GLY A 130 3.14 -5.09 7.45
N PHE A 131 2.23 -4.13 7.62
CA PHE A 131 2.56 -2.82 8.18
C PHE A 131 2.41 -2.79 9.71
N ASP A 132 3.26 -1.99 10.36
CA ASP A 132 3.00 -1.48 11.70
C ASP A 132 2.07 -0.25 11.56
N VAL A 133 0.86 -0.31 12.11
CA VAL A 133 -0.15 0.74 11.88
C VAL A 133 0.04 1.90 12.86
N PHE A 134 0.31 3.09 12.32
CA PHE A 134 0.28 4.33 13.10
C PHE A 134 -1.12 4.97 13.05
N GLU A 135 -1.69 5.09 11.85
CA GLU A 135 -3.05 5.58 11.64
C GLU A 135 -3.65 4.85 10.43
N ARG A 136 -4.85 4.28 10.60
CA ARG A 136 -5.59 3.63 9.51
C ARG A 136 -6.83 4.45 9.16
N ASP A 137 -6.94 4.78 7.88
CA ASP A 137 -8.09 5.45 7.29
C ASP A 137 -8.40 4.85 5.91
N ASP A 138 -9.43 3.99 5.83
CA ASP A 138 -9.84 3.35 4.58
C ASP A 138 -10.86 4.18 3.76
N GLY A 139 -11.20 5.41 4.21
CA GLY A 139 -12.05 6.34 3.48
C GLY A 139 -12.98 7.17 4.37
N MET A 140 -13.73 8.06 3.73
CA MET A 140 -14.60 9.07 4.36
C MET A 140 -15.50 8.45 5.44
N ARG A 141 -15.13 8.61 6.71
CA ARG A 141 -16.09 8.53 7.80
C ARG A 141 -17.14 9.60 7.51
N PRO A 142 -18.44 9.26 7.38
CA PRO A 142 -19.45 10.29 7.22
C PRO A 142 -19.31 11.28 8.39
N GLN A 143 -18.98 12.53 8.08
CA GLN A 143 -18.97 13.62 9.07
C GLN A 143 -20.21 14.48 8.84
N GLY A 144 -21.28 14.11 9.56
CA GLY A 144 -22.40 14.97 9.98
C GLY A 144 -23.72 14.84 9.21
N PRO A 145 -24.87 15.21 9.83
CA PRO A 145 -25.24 14.97 11.23
C PRO A 145 -25.48 13.47 11.54
#